data_AF-A0A531KMV4-F1
#
_entry.id   AF-A0A531KMV4-F1
#
_cell.length_a   1.000
_cell.length_b   1.000
_cell.length_c   1.000
_cell.angle_alpha   90.00
_cell.angle_beta   90.00
_cell.angle_gamma   90.00
#
_symmetry.space_group_name_H-M   'P 1'
#
loop_
_entity.id
_entity.type
_entity.pdbx_description
1 polymer ?
#
loop_
_entity_poly.entity_id
_entity_poly.type
_entity_poly.pdbx_seq_one_letter_code
_entity_poly.pdbx_strand_id
1 'polypeptide(L)'
;LENTQTGDTEEIKARLLVNAAGPWVDHVLSATVGLNDVHNVRLVQGSHIVISKKFDDPRAYFFQNKDGRIIFAIPYEDEFTLIGTTDQDFSGDPRDVKISDAETDYLCAAASEYFAQPVKRSDIVWTYSAVRPLYDDGASKAQEATRDYVLKTDGGESMAPIINTFGGKITTYRRLAESMLEKIEGFLGKRGKPWTANAPLPGGDFPASGFDAEV
;
A
#
# COMPACT_ATOMS: atom_id res chain seq x y z
N LEU A 1 12.09 -5.16 -22.00
CA LEU A 1 12.31 -4.38 -20.76
C LEU A 1 13.42 -3.39 -21.04
N GLU A 2 13.40 -2.22 -20.41
CA GLU A 2 14.43 -1.20 -20.55
C GLU A 2 14.98 -0.87 -19.17
N ASN A 3 16.31 -0.84 -19.03
CA ASN A 3 16.97 -0.39 -17.82
C ASN A 3 16.94 1.14 -17.76
N THR A 4 16.28 1.70 -16.74
CA THR A 4 16.12 3.16 -16.61
C THR A 4 17.41 3.93 -16.25
N GLN A 5 18.50 3.23 -15.91
CA GLN A 5 19.80 3.85 -15.61
C GLN A 5 20.74 3.82 -16.81
N THR A 6 20.72 2.74 -17.60
CA THR A 6 21.65 2.55 -18.74
C THR A 6 21.00 2.74 -20.10
N GLY A 7 19.67 2.61 -20.20
CA GLY A 7 18.92 2.57 -21.46
C GLY A 7 19.02 1.24 -22.20
N ASP A 8 19.70 0.23 -21.63
CA ASP A 8 19.82 -1.08 -22.27
C ASP A 8 18.46 -1.77 -22.34
N THR A 9 18.22 -2.43 -23.48
CA THR A 9 16.99 -3.17 -23.73
C THR A 9 17.24 -4.67 -23.70
N GLU A 10 16.34 -5.40 -23.07
CA GLU A 10 16.35 -6.87 -23.04
C GLU A 10 14.98 -7.47 -23.37
N GLU A 11 14.98 -8.65 -23.97
CA GLU A 11 13.77 -9.43 -24.23
C GLU A 11 13.72 -10.64 -23.29
N ILE A 12 12.60 -10.81 -22.59
CA ILE A 12 12.34 -11.96 -21.72
C ILE A 12 11.11 -12.70 -22.24
N LYS A 13 11.24 -14.03 -22.39
CA LYS A 13 10.13 -14.91 -22.74
C LYS A 13 9.64 -15.63 -21.49
N ALA A 14 8.35 -15.50 -21.18
CA ALA A 14 7.72 -16.12 -20.04
C ALA A 14 6.46 -16.89 -20.45
N ARG A 15 6.12 -17.94 -19.69
CA ARG A 15 4.90 -18.73 -19.90
C ARG A 15 3.64 -18.07 -19.33
N LEU A 16 3.81 -17.11 -18.43
CA LEU A 16 2.77 -16.39 -17.70
C LEU A 16 3.39 -15.08 -17.18
N LEU A 17 2.57 -14.03 -17.09
CA LEU A 17 2.95 -12.74 -16.50
C LEU A 17 2.12 -12.46 -15.23
N VAL A 18 2.73 -11.87 -14.22
CA VAL A 18 2.01 -11.31 -13.06
C VAL A 18 2.18 -9.80 -13.08
N ASN A 19 1.06 -9.07 -13.10
CA ASN A 19 1.05 -7.63 -12.96
C ASN A 19 0.75 -7.26 -11.49
N ALA A 20 1.81 -6.91 -10.77
CA ALA A 20 1.79 -6.46 -9.38
C ALA A 20 2.21 -5.00 -9.24
N ALA A 21 1.87 -4.16 -10.22
CA ALA A 21 2.32 -2.78 -10.31
C ALA A 21 1.56 -1.79 -9.39
N GLY A 22 0.73 -2.26 -8.46
CA GLY A 22 0.04 -1.42 -7.48
C GLY A 22 -0.72 -0.24 -8.12
N PRO A 23 -0.43 1.04 -7.78
CA PRO A 23 -1.02 2.21 -8.42
C PRO A 23 -0.92 2.28 -9.95
N TRP A 24 0.05 1.58 -10.53
CA TRP A 24 0.28 1.57 -11.99
C TRP A 24 -0.33 0.36 -12.69
N VAL A 25 -1.15 -0.46 -12.02
CA VAL A 25 -1.74 -1.69 -12.60
C VAL A 25 -2.48 -1.42 -13.92
N ASP A 26 -3.32 -0.38 -13.97
CA ASP A 26 -4.06 0.02 -15.18
C ASP A 26 -3.14 0.65 -16.25
N HIS A 27 -2.05 1.29 -15.83
CA HIS A 27 -1.04 1.79 -16.76
C HIS A 27 -0.31 0.65 -17.48
N VAL A 28 0.05 -0.42 -16.76
CA VAL A 28 0.63 -1.63 -17.38
C VAL A 28 -0.34 -2.26 -18.38
N LEU A 29 -1.62 -2.39 -18.01
CA LEU A 29 -2.62 -2.98 -18.88
C LEU A 29 -2.87 -2.18 -20.16
N SER A 30 -2.99 -0.85 -20.05
CA SER A 30 -3.22 0.02 -21.20
C SER A 30 -1.97 0.20 -22.06
N ALA A 31 -0.86 0.64 -21.47
CA ALA A 31 0.34 1.04 -22.20
C ALA A 31 1.19 -0.14 -22.71
N THR A 32 1.15 -1.29 -22.02
CA THR A 32 2.01 -2.45 -22.35
C THR A 32 1.23 -3.57 -23.02
N VAL A 33 0.03 -3.89 -22.52
CA VAL A 33 -0.79 -5.02 -23.02
C VAL A 33 -1.75 -4.56 -24.13
N GLY A 34 -2.00 -3.26 -24.26
CA GLY A 34 -2.90 -2.71 -25.29
C GLY A 34 -4.38 -2.91 -24.98
N LEU A 35 -4.73 -3.14 -23.71
CA LEU A 35 -6.13 -3.19 -23.27
C LEU A 35 -6.63 -1.76 -23.04
N ASN A 36 -7.43 -1.26 -23.99
CA ASN A 36 -8.07 0.04 -23.89
C ASN A 36 -9.19 0.04 -22.84
N ASP A 37 -9.52 1.22 -22.30
CA ASP A 37 -10.61 1.44 -21.33
C ASP A 37 -10.51 0.67 -19.99
N VAL A 38 -9.29 0.51 -19.49
CA VAL A 38 -9.05 -0.06 -18.15
C VAL A 38 -9.30 0.99 -17.05
N HIS A 39 -10.24 0.68 -16.16
CA HIS A 39 -10.58 1.49 -14.99
C HIS A 39 -10.88 0.57 -13.81
N ASN A 40 -9.86 -0.18 -13.38
CA ASN A 40 -10.01 -1.17 -12.32
C ASN A 40 -9.66 -0.60 -10.94
N VAL A 41 -8.97 0.54 -10.87
CA VAL A 41 -8.54 1.13 -9.59
C VAL A 41 -8.95 2.59 -9.40
N ARG A 42 -9.44 2.88 -8.20
CA ARG A 42 -9.57 4.25 -7.66
C ARG A 42 -8.35 4.56 -6.81
N LEU A 43 -7.59 5.59 -7.20
CA LEU A 43 -6.43 6.04 -6.45
C LEU A 43 -6.87 6.97 -5.31
N VAL A 44 -6.58 6.54 -4.08
CA VAL A 44 -6.89 7.32 -2.87
C VAL A 44 -5.60 7.73 -2.18
N GLN A 45 -5.28 9.01 -2.20
CA GLN A 45 -4.18 9.59 -1.46
C GLN A 45 -4.44 9.50 0.06
N GLY A 46 -3.41 9.10 0.78
CA GLY A 46 -3.33 9.23 2.22
C GLY A 46 -1.96 9.75 2.65
N SER A 47 -2.00 10.73 3.54
CA SER A 47 -0.83 11.45 4.01
C SER A 47 -0.69 11.34 5.52
N HIS A 48 0.55 11.46 5.99
CA HIS A 48 0.91 11.52 7.40
C HIS A 48 1.81 12.72 7.67
N ILE A 49 1.72 13.23 8.89
CA ILE A 49 2.65 14.21 9.45
C ILE A 49 3.45 13.54 10.56
N VAL A 50 4.72 13.88 10.66
CA VAL A 50 5.61 13.50 11.77
C VAL A 50 5.97 14.76 12.54
N ILE A 51 5.71 14.72 13.84
CA ILE A 51 6.00 15.82 14.77
C ILE A 51 6.96 15.34 15.85
N SER A 52 7.62 16.27 16.56
CA SER A 52 8.36 15.93 17.78
C SER A 52 7.45 15.20 18.78
N LYS A 53 8.03 14.29 19.56
CA LYS A 53 7.34 13.45 20.54
C LYS A 53 6.28 14.22 21.33
N LYS A 54 5.03 13.77 21.23
CA LYS A 54 3.88 14.43 21.87
C LYS A 54 3.55 13.85 23.26
N PHE A 55 3.96 12.61 23.52
CA PHE A 55 3.69 11.87 24.76
C PHE A 55 4.71 10.74 24.98
N ASP A 56 4.92 10.33 26.23
CA ASP A 56 5.84 9.24 26.61
C ASP A 56 5.17 7.86 26.73
N ASP A 57 3.85 7.78 26.59
CA ASP A 57 3.15 6.49 26.57
C ASP A 57 3.60 5.66 25.35
N PRO A 58 4.03 4.40 25.52
CA PRO A 58 4.52 3.59 24.41
C PRO A 58 3.40 3.08 23.48
N ARG A 59 2.13 3.29 23.83
CA ARG A 59 0.99 2.82 23.04
C ARG A 59 0.62 3.82 21.94
N ALA A 60 0.13 3.30 20.83
CA ALA A 60 -0.58 4.10 19.84
C ALA A 60 -1.99 4.46 20.31
N TYR A 61 -2.45 5.65 19.96
CA TYR A 61 -3.83 6.09 20.14
C TYR A 61 -4.55 6.11 18.79
N PHE A 62 -5.86 5.86 18.81
CA PHE A 62 -6.73 6.16 17.68
C PHE A 62 -7.81 7.16 18.13
N PHE A 63 -8.10 8.13 17.29
CA PHE A 63 -9.05 9.20 17.54
C PHE A 63 -10.22 9.07 16.59
N GLN A 64 -11.44 9.31 17.08
CA GLN A 64 -12.66 9.26 16.30
C GLN A 64 -13.06 10.67 15.90
N ASN A 65 -12.82 11.05 14.65
CA ASN A 65 -13.05 12.40 14.17
C ASN A 65 -14.55 12.64 13.92
N LYS A 66 -14.96 13.91 13.92
CA LYS A 66 -16.36 14.32 13.69
C LYS A 66 -16.92 13.91 12.33
N ASP A 67 -16.05 13.66 11.36
CA ASP A 67 -16.40 13.16 10.02
C ASP A 67 -16.63 11.64 9.97
N GLY A 68 -16.52 10.94 11.12
CA GLY A 68 -16.66 9.49 11.24
C GLY A 68 -15.41 8.71 10.86
N ARG A 69 -14.31 9.38 10.50
CA ARG A 69 -13.02 8.74 10.20
C ARG A 69 -12.21 8.60 11.48
N ILE A 70 -11.18 7.74 11.42
CA ILE A 70 -10.18 7.64 12.48
C ILE A 70 -8.82 8.13 12.01
N ILE A 71 -8.08 8.75 12.93
CA ILE A 71 -6.64 8.96 12.78
C ILE A 71 -5.91 8.28 13.94
N PHE A 72 -4.65 7.94 13.72
CA PHE A 72 -3.74 7.41 14.72
C PHE A 72 -2.74 8.47 15.15
N ALA A 73 -2.30 8.37 16.40
CA ALA A 73 -1.07 9.00 16.89
C ALA A 73 -0.17 7.89 17.44
N ILE A 74 0.95 7.64 16.77
CA ILE A 74 1.81 6.48 16.99
C ILE A 74 3.19 6.98 17.47
N PRO A 75 3.72 6.49 18.61
CA PRO A 75 5.13 6.68 18.95
C PRO A 75 6.02 6.19 17.80
N TYR A 76 6.95 7.02 17.35
CA TYR A 76 7.68 6.76 16.12
C TYR A 76 9.16 7.12 16.28
N GLU A 77 10.06 6.18 15.98
CA GLU A 77 11.52 6.34 16.04
C GLU A 77 11.99 7.05 17.34
N ASP A 78 11.43 6.62 18.48
CA ASP A 78 11.66 7.08 19.86
C ASP A 78 11.29 8.55 20.19
N GLU A 79 11.66 9.48 19.32
CA GLU A 79 11.62 10.93 19.54
C GLU A 79 10.50 11.64 18.76
N PHE A 80 9.63 10.88 18.08
CA PHE A 80 8.57 11.45 17.24
C PHE A 80 7.19 10.86 17.52
N THR A 81 6.18 11.54 17.00
CA THR A 81 4.82 11.04 16.92
C THR A 81 4.35 11.12 15.47
N LEU A 82 4.01 9.96 14.91
CA LEU A 82 3.42 9.83 13.59
C LEU A 82 1.90 9.99 13.67
N ILE A 83 1.35 10.95 12.92
CA ILE A 83 -0.10 11.24 12.90
C ILE A 83 -0.64 11.04 11.49
N GLY A 84 -1.70 10.24 11.36
CA GLY A 84 -2.35 10.01 10.07
C GLY A 84 -3.53 9.04 10.15
N THR A 85 -4.30 8.83 9.09
CA THR A 85 -4.07 9.30 7.73
C THR A 85 -5.30 10.02 7.18
N THR A 86 -5.12 10.68 6.05
CA THR A 86 -6.17 11.22 5.20
C THR A 86 -6.64 10.20 4.14
N ASP A 87 -7.77 10.50 3.51
CA ASP A 87 -8.37 9.78 2.36
C ASP A 87 -8.89 10.84 1.39
N GLN A 88 -8.19 11.08 0.30
CA GLN A 88 -8.54 12.03 -0.76
C GLN A 88 -8.44 11.35 -2.11
N ASP A 89 -9.37 11.62 -3.03
CA ASP A 89 -9.24 11.13 -4.40
C ASP A 89 -8.03 11.77 -5.09
N PHE A 90 -7.30 10.95 -5.84
CA PHE A 90 -6.09 11.38 -6.53
C PHE A 90 -6.14 11.04 -8.02
N SER A 91 -5.81 12.01 -8.87
CA SER A 91 -5.88 11.89 -10.34
C SER A 91 -4.56 12.18 -11.07
N GLY A 92 -3.46 12.36 -10.33
CA GLY A 92 -2.12 12.63 -10.88
C GLY A 92 -1.25 11.39 -11.08
N ASP A 93 0.05 11.58 -11.37
CA ASP A 93 1.03 10.50 -11.34
C ASP A 93 1.30 10.10 -9.87
N PRO A 94 1.10 8.83 -9.48
CA PRO A 94 1.40 8.34 -8.14
C PRO A 94 2.83 8.66 -7.64
N ARG A 95 3.79 8.87 -8.55
CA ARG A 95 5.18 9.24 -8.20
C ARG A 95 5.30 10.63 -7.57
N ASP A 96 4.40 11.54 -7.93
CA ASP A 96 4.47 12.95 -7.54
C ASP A 96 3.55 13.29 -6.36
N VAL A 97 2.93 12.27 -5.75
CA VAL A 97 1.99 12.46 -4.63
C VAL A 97 2.69 13.12 -3.43
N LYS A 98 2.05 14.16 -2.90
CA LYS A 98 2.55 14.92 -1.75
C LYS A 98 1.39 15.45 -0.93
N ILE A 99 1.62 15.62 0.36
CA ILE A 99 0.61 16.13 1.28
C ILE A 99 0.16 17.52 0.85
N SER A 100 -1.13 17.76 0.87
CA SER A 100 -1.71 19.07 0.63
C SER A 100 -1.79 19.91 1.90
N ASP A 101 -1.92 21.22 1.75
CA ASP A 101 -2.22 22.12 2.87
C ASP A 101 -3.50 21.72 3.61
N ALA A 102 -4.53 21.27 2.86
CA ALA A 102 -5.80 20.84 3.43
C ALA A 102 -5.65 19.56 4.28
N GLU A 103 -4.88 18.59 3.83
CA GLU A 103 -4.58 17.39 4.61
C GLU A 103 -3.74 17.71 5.85
N THR A 104 -2.79 18.64 5.72
CA THR A 104 -1.97 19.11 6.84
C THR A 104 -2.86 19.75 7.92
N ASP A 105 -3.73 20.68 7.52
CA ASP A 105 -4.69 21.33 8.42
C ASP A 105 -5.64 20.32 9.06
N TYR A 106 -6.14 19.38 8.27
CA TYR A 106 -7.02 18.32 8.76
C TYR A 106 -6.35 17.52 9.88
N LEU A 107 -5.12 17.04 9.66
CA LEU A 107 -4.40 16.23 10.64
C LEU A 107 -4.05 17.03 11.90
N CYS A 108 -3.58 18.27 11.76
CA CYS A 108 -3.32 19.15 12.90
C CYS A 108 -4.60 19.42 13.71
N ALA A 109 -5.71 19.75 13.04
CA ALA A 109 -6.99 20.04 13.70
C ALA A 109 -7.53 18.80 14.41
N ALA A 110 -7.60 17.66 13.71
CA ALA A 110 -8.13 16.41 14.25
C ALA A 110 -7.32 15.93 15.48
N ALA A 111 -5.99 15.98 15.44
CA ALA A 111 -5.16 15.63 16.59
C ALA A 111 -5.32 16.63 17.75
N SER A 112 -5.48 17.93 17.44
CA SER A 112 -5.66 18.98 18.45
C SER A 112 -6.97 18.88 19.24
N GLU A 113 -7.98 18.17 18.74
CA GLU A 113 -9.22 17.92 19.50
C GLU A 113 -8.98 17.03 20.72
N TYR A 114 -7.90 16.22 20.71
CA TYR A 114 -7.62 15.21 21.73
C TYR A 114 -6.41 15.53 22.61
N PHE A 115 -5.39 16.19 22.06
CA PHE A 115 -4.20 16.54 22.84
C PHE A 115 -4.41 17.79 23.69
N ALA A 116 -3.93 17.74 24.95
CA ALA A 116 -3.95 18.89 25.86
C ALA A 116 -3.15 20.09 25.31
N GLN A 117 -2.04 19.81 24.62
CA GLN A 117 -1.31 20.80 23.83
C GLN A 117 -1.68 20.61 22.35
N PRO A 118 -2.29 21.60 21.68
CA PRO A 118 -2.64 21.48 20.27
C PRO A 118 -1.45 21.13 19.39
N VAL A 119 -1.69 20.43 18.28
CA VAL A 119 -0.71 20.16 17.23
C VAL A 119 -0.77 21.31 16.22
N LYS A 120 0.38 21.94 15.97
CA LYS A 120 0.51 23.06 15.03
C LYS A 120 1.32 22.63 13.81
N ARG A 121 1.12 23.32 12.69
CA ARG A 121 1.95 23.15 11.49
C ARG A 121 3.45 23.33 11.78
N SER A 122 3.80 24.23 12.70
CA SER A 122 5.18 24.47 13.13
C SER A 122 5.84 23.30 13.84
N ASP A 123 5.05 22.33 14.33
CA ASP A 123 5.56 21.16 15.05
C ASP A 123 5.97 20.04 14.08
N ILE A 124 5.62 20.16 12.80
CA ILE A 124 5.86 19.17 11.76
C ILE A 124 7.32 19.22 11.34
N VAL A 125 8.01 18.11 11.50
CA VAL A 125 9.42 17.93 11.11
C VAL A 125 9.56 17.15 9.81
N TRP A 126 8.57 16.33 9.46
CA TRP A 126 8.56 15.56 8.23
C TRP A 126 7.13 15.17 7.82
N THR A 127 6.93 14.85 6.54
CA THR A 127 5.65 14.38 6.00
C THR A 127 5.90 13.34 4.93
N TYR A 128 4.96 12.43 4.76
CA TYR A 128 4.94 11.54 3.59
C TYR A 128 3.50 11.28 3.13
N SER A 129 3.38 10.97 1.85
CA SER A 129 2.11 10.64 1.19
C SER A 129 2.29 9.44 0.28
N ALA A 130 1.20 8.71 0.10
CA ALA A 130 1.13 7.61 -0.84
C ALA A 130 -0.29 7.52 -1.39
N VAL A 131 -0.45 6.81 -2.50
CA VAL A 131 -1.77 6.50 -3.07
C VAL A 131 -2.10 5.02 -2.88
N ARG A 132 -3.34 4.74 -2.51
CA ARG A 132 -3.88 3.40 -2.36
C ARG A 132 -4.59 3.02 -3.66
N PRO A 133 -4.18 1.94 -4.36
CA PRO A 133 -4.88 1.43 -5.52
C PRO A 133 -6.05 0.56 -5.07
N LEU A 134 -7.16 1.19 -4.69
CA LEU A 134 -8.35 0.44 -4.27
C LEU A 134 -9.04 -0.11 -5.50
N TYR A 135 -9.48 -1.36 -5.45
CA TYR A 135 -10.27 -1.93 -6.53
C TYR A 135 -11.58 -1.14 -6.66
N ASP A 136 -11.89 -0.67 -7.86
CA ASP A 136 -13.10 0.09 -8.11
C ASP A 136 -14.30 -0.87 -8.20
N ASP A 137 -15.04 -0.96 -7.09
CA ASP A 137 -16.30 -1.69 -6.98
C ASP A 137 -17.53 -0.80 -7.26
N GLY A 138 -17.32 0.43 -7.71
CA GLY A 138 -18.37 1.43 -7.94
C GLY A 138 -18.79 2.21 -6.70
N ALA A 139 -18.06 2.11 -5.58
CA ALA A 139 -18.35 2.88 -4.36
C ALA A 139 -18.22 4.40 -4.55
N SER A 140 -19.19 5.16 -4.03
CA SER A 140 -19.24 6.62 -4.18
C SER A 140 -18.14 7.34 -3.40
N LYS A 141 -17.79 6.88 -2.18
CA LYS A 141 -16.75 7.49 -1.33
C LYS A 141 -15.50 6.62 -1.24
N ALA A 142 -14.33 7.26 -1.26
CA ALA A 142 -13.03 6.60 -1.13
C ALA A 142 -12.90 5.71 0.11
N GLN A 143 -13.51 6.10 1.24
CA GLN A 143 -13.48 5.33 2.47
C GLN A 143 -14.34 4.06 2.45
N GLU A 144 -15.29 3.96 1.50
CA GLU A 144 -16.26 2.85 1.37
C GLU A 144 -15.78 1.75 0.40
N ALA A 145 -14.83 2.05 -0.49
CA ALA A 145 -14.29 1.09 -1.44
C ALA A 145 -13.65 -0.12 -0.74
N THR A 146 -13.84 -1.32 -1.30
CA THR A 146 -13.27 -2.54 -0.72
C THR A 146 -11.76 -2.45 -0.55
N ARG A 147 -11.30 -2.80 0.66
CA ARG A 147 -9.87 -2.86 1.00
C ARG A 147 -9.31 -4.28 0.89
N ASP A 148 -10.09 -5.23 0.39
CA ASP A 148 -9.62 -6.58 0.10
C ASP A 148 -8.87 -6.61 -1.24
N TYR A 149 -8.14 -7.69 -1.50
CA TYR A 149 -7.45 -7.87 -2.78
C TYR A 149 -8.30 -8.63 -3.78
N VAL A 150 -8.16 -8.28 -5.05
CA VAL A 150 -8.79 -8.98 -6.18
C VAL A 150 -7.71 -9.48 -7.12
N LEU A 151 -7.79 -10.76 -7.48
CA LEU A 151 -6.88 -11.40 -8.42
C LEU A 151 -7.64 -11.79 -9.70
N LYS A 152 -7.43 -11.02 -10.77
CA LYS A 152 -8.06 -11.24 -12.09
C LYS A 152 -7.07 -11.88 -13.05
N THR A 153 -7.55 -12.75 -13.93
CA THR A 153 -6.73 -13.33 -14.98
C THR A 153 -7.30 -12.95 -16.33
N ASP A 154 -6.44 -12.45 -17.21
CA ASP A 154 -6.76 -12.14 -18.60
C ASP A 154 -5.88 -13.01 -19.53
N GLY A 155 -6.37 -13.35 -20.72
CA GLY A 155 -5.69 -14.30 -21.63
C GLY A 155 -5.94 -15.78 -21.32
N GLY A 156 -5.12 -16.68 -21.87
CA GLY A 156 -5.31 -18.15 -21.85
C GLY A 156 -5.45 -18.75 -23.26
N GLU A 157 -5.65 -20.07 -23.37
CA GLU A 157 -5.76 -20.98 -24.56
C GLU A 157 -5.09 -20.58 -25.90
N SER A 158 -5.31 -19.36 -26.41
CA SER A 158 -4.68 -18.78 -27.60
C SER A 158 -3.57 -17.74 -27.31
N MET A 159 -3.41 -17.24 -26.08
CA MET A 159 -2.37 -16.29 -25.65
C MET A 159 -1.84 -16.61 -24.25
N ALA A 160 -0.61 -16.15 -23.94
CA ALA A 160 -0.03 -16.32 -22.60
C ALA A 160 -0.87 -15.59 -21.54
N PRO A 161 -1.18 -16.22 -20.39
CA PRO A 161 -2.00 -15.62 -19.36
C PRO A 161 -1.26 -14.50 -18.61
N ILE A 162 -2.01 -13.47 -18.21
CA ILE A 162 -1.58 -12.44 -17.27
C ILE A 162 -2.48 -12.47 -16.03
N ILE A 163 -1.90 -12.47 -14.84
CA ILE A 163 -2.63 -12.38 -13.57
C ILE A 163 -2.39 -11.00 -12.96
N ASN A 164 -3.46 -10.24 -12.77
CA ASN A 164 -3.46 -8.89 -12.22
C ASN A 164 -3.87 -8.92 -10.75
N THR A 165 -3.18 -8.16 -9.91
CA THR A 165 -3.58 -7.91 -8.51
C THR A 165 -4.06 -6.47 -8.35
N PHE A 166 -5.22 -6.31 -7.72
CA PHE A 166 -5.80 -5.02 -7.36
C PHE A 166 -5.97 -4.97 -5.84
N GLY A 167 -5.67 -3.82 -5.23
CA GLY A 167 -5.65 -3.70 -3.77
C GLY A 167 -4.58 -4.57 -3.12
N GLY A 168 -4.88 -5.07 -1.93
CA GLY A 168 -3.95 -5.83 -1.08
C GLY A 168 -3.24 -4.95 -0.07
N LYS A 169 -3.46 -5.24 1.22
CA LYS A 169 -2.80 -4.55 2.31
C LYS A 169 -1.43 -5.18 2.56
N ILE A 170 -0.49 -4.39 3.09
CA ILE A 170 0.77 -4.92 3.60
C ILE A 170 0.54 -6.03 4.64
N THR A 171 -0.54 -5.95 5.43
CA THR A 171 -0.88 -6.99 6.43
C THR A 171 -1.35 -8.30 5.82
N THR A 172 -1.80 -8.31 4.57
CA THR A 172 -2.32 -9.51 3.88
C THR A 172 -1.40 -10.02 2.77
N TYR A 173 -0.25 -9.39 2.55
CA TYR A 173 0.65 -9.68 1.42
C TYR A 173 1.00 -11.17 1.29
N ARG A 174 1.29 -11.85 2.41
CA ARG A 174 1.68 -13.26 2.42
C ARG A 174 0.55 -14.17 1.93
N ARG A 175 -0.68 -13.92 2.41
CA ARG A 175 -1.87 -14.67 1.98
C ARG A 175 -2.23 -14.39 0.53
N LEU A 176 -2.13 -13.13 0.12
CA LEU A 176 -2.29 -12.73 -1.28
C LEU A 176 -1.30 -13.47 -2.19
N ALA A 177 -0.03 -13.56 -1.80
CA ALA A 177 0.99 -14.31 -2.54
C ALA A 177 0.69 -15.81 -2.63
N GLU A 178 0.16 -16.44 -1.56
CA GLU A 178 -0.31 -17.83 -1.60
C GLU A 178 -1.47 -18.00 -2.60
N SER A 179 -2.48 -17.14 -2.56
CA SER A 179 -3.59 -17.16 -3.53
C SER A 179 -3.14 -16.89 -4.98
N MET A 180 -2.11 -16.05 -5.16
CA MET A 180 -1.49 -15.81 -6.47
C MET A 180 -0.82 -17.09 -6.99
N LEU A 181 -0.06 -17.80 -6.15
CA LEU A 181 0.56 -19.06 -6.53
C LEU A 181 -0.49 -20.12 -6.91
N GLU A 182 -1.60 -20.22 -6.19
CA GLU A 182 -2.69 -21.13 -6.54
C GLU A 182 -3.24 -20.88 -7.95
N LYS A 183 -3.37 -19.61 -8.36
CA LYS A 183 -3.75 -19.26 -9.74
C LYS A 183 -2.67 -19.62 -10.75
N ILE A 184 -1.39 -19.33 -10.45
CA ILE A 184 -0.26 -19.67 -11.30
C ILE A 184 -0.20 -21.20 -11.53
N GLU A 185 -0.44 -22.00 -10.50
CA GLU A 185 -0.49 -23.46 -10.60
C GLU A 185 -1.59 -23.97 -11.54
N GLY A 186 -2.69 -23.24 -11.67
CA GLY A 186 -3.75 -23.55 -12.63
C GLY A 186 -3.27 -23.52 -14.09
N PHE A 187 -2.27 -22.71 -14.40
CA PHE A 187 -1.70 -22.58 -15.75
C PHE A 187 -0.40 -23.36 -15.94
N LEU A 188 0.47 -23.40 -14.92
CA LEU A 188 1.82 -23.96 -15.03
C LEU A 188 1.96 -25.33 -14.35
N GLY A 189 0.86 -25.88 -13.85
CA GLY A 189 0.79 -27.13 -13.09
C GLY A 189 1.09 -26.93 -11.60
N LYS A 190 0.66 -27.89 -10.79
CA LYS A 190 0.88 -27.89 -9.33
C LYS A 190 2.36 -27.77 -8.97
N ARG A 191 2.62 -27.09 -7.85
CA ARG A 191 3.93 -26.99 -7.21
C ARG A 191 3.89 -27.70 -5.86
N GLY A 192 4.94 -27.50 -5.06
CA GLY A 192 5.02 -28.04 -3.70
C GLY A 192 3.93 -27.47 -2.80
N LYS A 193 3.85 -28.00 -1.57
CA LYS A 193 2.89 -27.51 -0.57
C LYS A 193 3.20 -26.05 -0.20
N PRO A 194 2.19 -25.24 0.16
CA PRO A 194 2.42 -23.91 0.73
C PRO A 194 3.34 -23.99 1.96
N TRP A 195 4.33 -23.10 2.03
CA TRP A 195 5.39 -23.14 3.06
C TRP A 195 5.59 -21.81 3.79
N THR A 196 5.10 -20.70 3.21
CA THR A 196 5.43 -19.34 3.67
C THR A 196 4.91 -19.00 5.07
N ALA A 197 3.89 -19.72 5.56
CA ALA A 197 3.30 -19.47 6.87
C ALA A 197 4.27 -19.72 8.05
N ASN A 198 5.26 -20.61 7.87
CA ASN A 198 6.16 -21.04 8.94
C ASN A 198 7.63 -20.72 8.64
N ALA A 199 7.91 -20.02 7.54
CA ALA A 199 9.27 -19.72 7.17
C ALA A 199 9.66 -18.31 7.64
N PRO A 200 10.83 -18.15 8.28
CA PRO A 200 11.36 -16.84 8.59
C PRO A 200 11.75 -16.12 7.30
N LEU A 201 11.57 -14.80 7.28
CA LEU A 201 12.21 -13.96 6.27
C LEU A 201 13.72 -13.87 6.55
N PRO A 202 14.56 -13.58 5.54
CA PRO A 202 15.99 -13.35 5.76
C PRO A 202 16.22 -12.32 6.88
N GLY A 203 17.08 -12.67 7.84
CA GLY A 203 17.36 -11.87 9.04
C GLY A 203 16.38 -12.06 10.19
N GLY A 204 15.35 -12.93 10.07
CA GLY A 204 14.35 -13.18 11.10
C GLY A 204 14.36 -14.60 11.68
N ASP A 205 15.42 -15.37 11.48
CA ASP A 205 15.54 -16.76 11.95
C ASP A 205 16.03 -16.83 13.41
N PHE A 206 15.29 -16.19 14.31
CA PHE A 206 15.55 -16.20 15.75
C PHE A 206 14.23 -16.16 16.54
N PRO A 207 14.20 -16.58 17.82
CA PRO A 207 12.99 -16.53 18.64
C PRO A 207 12.48 -15.10 18.82
N ALA A 208 11.17 -14.89 18.98
CA ALA A 208 10.60 -13.55 19.18
C ALA A 208 11.17 -12.79 20.40
N SER A 209 11.66 -13.52 21.42
CA SER A 209 12.33 -12.97 22.61
C SER A 209 13.87 -13.01 22.53
N GLY A 210 14.43 -13.38 21.38
CA GLY A 210 15.86 -13.59 21.17
C GLY A 210 16.57 -12.41 20.53
N PHE A 211 15.88 -11.29 20.28
CA PHE A 211 16.44 -10.14 19.57
C PHE A 211 17.75 -9.64 20.21
N ASP A 212 17.77 -9.46 21.54
CA ASP A 212 18.94 -8.96 22.28
C ASP A 212 20.18 -9.88 22.18
N ALA A 213 20.02 -11.14 21.76
CA ALA A 213 21.14 -12.06 21.54
C ALA A 213 21.75 -11.95 20.13
N GLU A 214 21.06 -11.30 19.20
CA GLU A 214 21.47 -11.11 17.81
C GLU A 214 22.13 -9.73 17.56
N VAL A 215 22.01 -8.78 18.49
CA VAL A 215 22.49 -7.37 18.36
C VAL A 215 23.51 -6.96 19.41
#